data_AF-A0A8H9L2Y7-F1
#
_entry.id   AF-A0A8H9L2Y7-F1
#
_cell.length_a   1.000
_cell.length_b   1.000
_cell.length_c   1.000
_cell.angle_alpha   90.00
_cell.angle_beta   90.00
_cell.angle_gamma   90.00
#
_symmetry.space_group_name_H-M   'P 1'
#
loop_
_entity.id
_entity.type
_entity.pdbx_description
1 polymer ?
#
loop_
_entity_poly.entity_id
_entity_poly.type
_entity_poly.pdbx_seq_one_letter_code
_entity_poly.pdbx_strand_id
1 'polypeptide(L)'
;MPRTPLRDAARAAGYVLDDAQDAAAGRLEGLLDSLGSDAPRGVYLWGPVGRGKTWLLDRFHEAAGGPRFHFHAFYRALHAEVWARTGTPDAMERALDALLGDATVLCFDELHLHDAGDATLLSRALRTLLRRGVVLVATSNYPPQGLLPDPLFHELAVPLIEALEGSLDVLAVDGPVDYRTRRDGGAPPVGGWRSGLLLDLASADGGGALGRPAPDEAADVALRGGRTVPALRAADDAVWFDFTALCTAPVSALDMLSLAERFDRWTVTDVVPFAHCHVNTQQRFVNLVDVLHDHDRTLVLTTPGPLDEVLAVPAGRPAPPDLARAVSRLRQLDRPEVVSWRGSHLAR
;
A
#
# COMPACT_ATOMS: atom_id res chain seq x y z
N MET A 1 17.57 5.44 -33.73
CA MET A 1 17.58 6.19 -32.46
C MET A 1 16.98 5.26 -31.41
N PRO A 2 17.54 5.20 -30.19
CA PRO A 2 16.92 4.44 -29.10
C PRO A 2 15.50 4.95 -28.85
N ARG A 3 14.56 4.05 -28.55
CA ARG A 3 13.17 4.46 -28.30
C ARG A 3 13.12 5.13 -26.93
N THR A 4 12.65 6.37 -26.87
CA THR A 4 12.48 7.11 -25.61
C THR A 4 11.02 7.39 -25.23
N PRO A 5 10.08 6.42 -25.35
CA PRO A 5 8.65 6.69 -25.20
C PRO A 5 8.27 7.18 -23.80
N LEU A 6 9.01 6.80 -22.75
CA LEU A 6 8.70 7.21 -21.37
C LEU A 6 9.12 8.66 -21.15
N ARG A 7 10.34 9.02 -21.56
CA ARG A 7 10.86 10.38 -21.45
C ARG A 7 10.13 11.34 -22.40
N ASP A 8 9.77 10.88 -23.60
CA ASP A 8 8.99 11.68 -24.55
C ASP A 8 7.57 11.90 -24.03
N ALA A 9 6.94 10.89 -23.41
CA ALA A 9 5.65 11.05 -22.74
C ALA A 9 5.73 12.01 -21.53
N ALA A 10 6.82 11.95 -20.76
CA ALA A 10 7.05 12.91 -19.67
C ALA A 10 7.12 14.35 -20.22
N ARG A 11 7.94 14.58 -21.26
CA ARG A 11 8.06 15.90 -21.90
C ARG A 11 6.74 16.39 -22.49
N ALA A 12 6.00 15.52 -23.19
CA ALA A 12 4.71 15.87 -23.79
C ALA A 12 3.66 16.25 -22.74
N ALA A 13 3.71 15.62 -21.56
CA ALA A 13 2.85 15.94 -20.43
C ALA A 13 3.36 17.11 -19.57
N GLY A 14 4.49 17.73 -19.92
CA GLY A 14 5.11 18.81 -19.14
C GLY A 14 5.73 18.36 -17.82
N TYR A 15 6.04 17.06 -17.68
CA TYR A 15 6.70 16.49 -16.52
C TYR A 15 8.21 16.55 -16.67
N VAL A 16 8.89 17.03 -15.61
CA VAL A 16 10.34 16.90 -15.45
C VAL A 16 10.56 15.73 -14.51
N LEU A 17 11.12 14.63 -15.04
CA LEU A 17 11.52 13.48 -14.23
C LEU A 17 12.69 13.89 -13.32
N ASP A 18 12.67 13.46 -12.08
CA ASP A 18 13.88 13.54 -11.23
C ASP A 18 14.93 12.51 -11.66
N ASP A 19 16.14 12.59 -11.08
CA ASP A 19 17.26 11.72 -11.47
C ASP A 19 16.95 10.23 -11.31
N ALA A 20 16.21 9.85 -10.26
CA ALA A 20 15.85 8.46 -10.00
C ALA A 20 14.81 7.96 -11.02
N GLN A 21 13.83 8.79 -11.35
CA GLN A 21 12.84 8.51 -12.38
C GLN A 21 13.43 8.48 -13.78
N ASP A 22 14.38 9.37 -14.09
CA ASP A 22 15.05 9.39 -15.39
C ASP A 22 15.91 8.13 -15.57
N ALA A 23 16.62 7.70 -14.53
CA ALA A 23 17.35 6.43 -14.53
C ALA A 23 16.42 5.23 -14.73
N ALA A 24 15.29 5.19 -14.00
CA ALA A 24 14.28 4.15 -14.15
C ALA A 24 13.66 4.14 -15.56
N ALA A 25 13.29 5.31 -16.09
CA ALA A 25 12.77 5.46 -17.44
C ALA A 25 13.79 4.98 -18.47
N GLY A 26 15.06 5.39 -18.35
CA GLY A 26 16.12 4.94 -19.25
C GLY A 26 16.35 3.43 -19.21
N ARG A 27 16.24 2.81 -18.03
CA ARG A 27 16.38 1.36 -17.92
C ARG A 27 15.20 0.61 -18.56
N LEU A 28 13.97 1.10 -18.37
CA LEU A 28 12.76 0.56 -18.98
C LEU A 28 12.76 0.74 -20.51
N GLU A 29 13.23 1.88 -21.00
CA GLU A 29 13.41 2.16 -22.43
C GLU A 29 14.46 1.21 -23.03
N GLY A 30 15.60 1.02 -22.36
CA GLY A 30 16.58 0.01 -22.76
C GLY A 30 16.01 -1.42 -22.72
N LEU A 31 15.11 -1.72 -21.78
CA LEU A 31 14.41 -3.00 -21.75
C LEU A 31 13.50 -3.15 -22.98
N LEU A 32 12.71 -2.13 -23.34
CA LEU A 32 11.87 -2.13 -24.53
C LEU A 32 12.67 -2.42 -25.81
N ASP A 33 13.85 -1.81 -25.95
CA ASP A 33 14.74 -2.03 -27.09
C ASP A 33 15.34 -3.45 -27.14
N SER A 34 15.43 -4.13 -25.99
CA SER A 34 15.90 -5.51 -25.87
C SER A 34 14.78 -6.57 -25.87
N LEU A 35 13.51 -6.17 -25.94
CA LEU A 35 12.40 -7.13 -26.03
C LEU A 35 12.55 -7.94 -27.32
N GLY A 36 12.71 -9.26 -27.19
CA GLY A 36 12.97 -10.18 -28.30
C GLY A 36 14.45 -10.54 -28.53
N SER A 37 15.39 -9.97 -27.76
CA SER A 37 16.75 -10.50 -27.65
C SER A 37 16.83 -11.68 -26.66
N ASP A 38 17.93 -12.43 -26.67
CA ASP A 38 18.10 -13.59 -25.79
C ASP A 38 18.19 -13.16 -24.31
N ALA A 39 17.20 -13.58 -23.51
CA ALA A 39 17.09 -13.41 -22.06
C ALA A 39 17.29 -11.97 -21.51
N PRO A 40 16.38 -11.01 -21.79
CA PRO A 40 16.46 -9.67 -21.19
C PRO A 40 16.23 -9.73 -19.68
N ARG A 41 17.06 -9.02 -18.90
CA ARG A 41 16.78 -8.80 -17.47
C ARG A 41 15.59 -7.89 -17.31
N GLY A 42 14.63 -8.31 -16.50
CA GLY A 42 13.46 -7.51 -16.14
C GLY A 42 13.81 -6.35 -15.20
N VAL A 43 12.80 -5.63 -14.72
CA VAL A 43 13.00 -4.43 -13.88
C VAL A 43 12.12 -4.50 -12.63
N TYR A 44 12.69 -4.19 -11.47
CA TYR A 44 11.99 -4.04 -10.20
C TYR A 44 12.13 -2.60 -9.71
N LEU A 45 11.06 -1.83 -9.78
CA LEU A 45 11.03 -0.46 -9.27
C LEU A 45 10.50 -0.44 -7.85
N TRP A 46 11.24 0.17 -6.94
CA TRP A 46 10.78 0.30 -5.56
C TRP A 46 10.95 1.69 -5.00
N GLY A 47 10.16 2.03 -4.00
CA GLY A 47 10.24 3.33 -3.32
C GLY A 47 8.91 3.67 -2.66
N PRO A 48 8.84 4.74 -1.86
CA PRO A 48 7.61 5.11 -1.16
C PRO A 48 6.40 5.32 -2.09
N VAL A 49 5.21 5.39 -1.51
CA VAL A 49 3.99 5.79 -2.24
C VAL A 49 4.15 7.20 -2.84
N GLY A 50 3.43 7.48 -3.93
CA GLY A 50 3.45 8.81 -4.56
C GLY A 50 4.65 9.11 -5.48
N ARG A 51 5.64 8.22 -5.59
CA ARG A 51 6.89 8.48 -6.36
C ARG A 51 6.82 8.26 -7.87
N GLY A 52 5.64 7.95 -8.42
CA GLY A 52 5.46 7.78 -9.88
C GLY A 52 5.86 6.41 -10.45
N LYS A 53 6.13 5.40 -9.60
CA LYS A 53 6.42 4.02 -10.04
C LYS A 53 5.34 3.44 -10.97
N THR A 54 4.07 3.60 -10.58
CA THR A 54 2.91 3.16 -11.37
C THR A 54 2.84 3.88 -12.70
N TRP A 55 3.15 5.18 -12.75
CA TRP A 55 3.18 5.94 -14.01
C TRP A 55 4.29 5.44 -14.95
N LEU A 56 5.48 5.13 -14.42
CA LEU A 56 6.57 4.53 -15.21
C LEU A 56 6.17 3.15 -15.75
N LEU A 57 5.52 2.33 -14.92
CA LEU A 57 4.99 1.03 -15.31
C LEU A 57 3.89 1.17 -16.38
N ASP A 58 2.96 2.13 -16.24
CA ASP A 58 1.90 2.41 -17.21
C ASP A 58 2.50 2.68 -18.60
N ARG A 59 3.48 3.60 -18.67
CA ARG A 59 4.12 3.99 -19.92
C ARG A 59 4.93 2.86 -20.55
N PHE A 60 5.61 2.05 -19.74
CA PHE A 60 6.28 0.84 -20.22
C PHE A 60 5.28 -0.16 -20.78
N HIS A 61 4.20 -0.45 -20.04
CA HIS A 61 3.17 -1.42 -20.41
C HIS A 61 2.44 -1.03 -21.69
N GLU A 62 2.14 0.25 -21.89
CA GLU A 62 1.57 0.77 -23.15
C GLU A 62 2.46 0.49 -24.36
N ALA A 63 3.79 0.50 -24.19
CA ALA A 63 4.73 0.26 -25.27
C ALA A 63 5.07 -1.23 -25.48
N ALA A 64 5.16 -2.01 -24.39
CA ALA A 64 5.54 -3.43 -24.40
C ALA A 64 4.36 -4.36 -24.69
N GLY A 65 3.16 -4.00 -24.22
CA GLY A 65 1.99 -4.89 -24.17
C GLY A 65 2.12 -5.99 -23.10
N GLY A 66 1.32 -7.03 -23.25
CA GLY A 66 1.27 -8.18 -22.33
C GLY A 66 0.31 -8.01 -21.15
N PRO A 67 0.13 -9.04 -20.32
CA PRO A 67 -0.71 -8.98 -19.13
C PRO A 67 -0.13 -8.06 -18.06
N ARG A 68 -1.03 -7.35 -17.38
CA ARG A 68 -0.72 -6.57 -16.18
C ARG A 68 -1.67 -6.94 -15.06
N PHE A 69 -1.13 -7.15 -13.87
CA PHE A 69 -1.92 -7.47 -12.69
C PHE A 69 -1.50 -6.63 -11.48
N HIS A 70 -2.47 -6.23 -10.68
CA HIS A 70 -2.21 -5.99 -9.26
C HIS A 70 -1.80 -7.30 -8.59
N PHE A 71 -0.77 -7.27 -7.75
CA PHE A 71 -0.18 -8.47 -7.17
C PHE A 71 -1.20 -9.42 -6.51
N HIS A 72 -2.06 -8.91 -5.63
CA HIS A 72 -3.09 -9.71 -4.96
C HIS A 72 -4.07 -10.39 -5.94
N ALA A 73 -4.44 -9.70 -7.02
CA ALA A 73 -5.36 -10.23 -8.02
C ALA A 73 -4.72 -11.39 -8.79
N PHE A 74 -3.46 -11.23 -9.19
CA PHE A 74 -2.69 -12.32 -9.80
C PHE A 74 -2.56 -13.50 -8.86
N TYR A 75 -2.18 -13.25 -7.60
CA TYR A 75 -1.98 -14.31 -6.61
C TYR A 75 -3.25 -15.14 -6.40
N ARG A 76 -4.41 -14.49 -6.23
CA ARG A 76 -5.69 -15.18 -6.10
C ARG A 76 -6.04 -16.01 -7.33
N ALA A 77 -5.82 -15.47 -8.53
CA ALA A 77 -6.06 -16.17 -9.78
C ALA A 77 -5.14 -17.39 -9.93
N LEU A 78 -3.84 -17.22 -9.64
CA LEU A 78 -2.85 -18.29 -9.63
C LEU A 78 -3.21 -19.40 -8.66
N HIS A 79 -3.58 -19.05 -7.43
CA HIS A 79 -3.98 -20.04 -6.43
C HIS A 79 -5.20 -20.85 -6.90
N ALA A 80 -6.21 -20.20 -7.48
CA ALA A 80 -7.38 -20.87 -8.02
C ALA A 80 -7.02 -21.83 -9.17
N GLU A 81 -6.18 -21.39 -10.12
CA GLU A 81 -5.77 -22.20 -11.27
C GLU A 81 -4.89 -23.39 -10.86
N VAL A 82 -3.97 -23.20 -9.91
CA VAL A 82 -3.14 -24.29 -9.36
C VAL A 82 -4.01 -25.28 -8.59
N TRP A 83 -4.94 -24.78 -7.76
CA TRP A 83 -5.84 -25.63 -6.98
C TRP A 83 -6.72 -26.51 -7.87
N ALA A 84 -7.31 -25.93 -8.93
CA ALA A 84 -8.12 -26.66 -9.91
C ALA A 84 -7.34 -27.77 -10.64
N ARG A 85 -6.00 -27.71 -10.63
CA ARG A 85 -5.09 -28.66 -11.28
C ARG A 85 -4.30 -29.51 -10.29
N THR A 86 -4.69 -29.49 -9.02
CA THR A 86 -4.04 -30.30 -7.97
C THR A 86 -4.06 -31.78 -8.37
N GLY A 87 -2.91 -32.46 -8.26
CA GLY A 87 -2.76 -33.86 -8.64
C GLY A 87 -2.44 -34.09 -10.12
N THR A 88 -2.32 -33.03 -10.93
CA THR A 88 -1.81 -33.15 -12.30
C THR A 88 -0.31 -32.83 -12.38
N PRO A 89 0.45 -33.48 -13.29
CA PRO A 89 1.80 -33.05 -13.61
C PRO A 89 1.80 -31.61 -14.12
N ASP A 90 2.83 -30.86 -13.75
CA ASP A 90 3.07 -29.48 -14.24
C ASP A 90 1.91 -28.51 -13.96
N ALA A 91 1.21 -28.69 -12.82
CA ALA A 91 0.07 -27.87 -12.44
C ALA A 91 0.39 -26.35 -12.42
N MET A 92 1.62 -25.97 -12.03
CA MET A 92 2.07 -24.58 -12.02
C MET A 92 2.22 -24.03 -13.43
N GLU A 93 2.90 -24.76 -14.30
CA GLU A 93 3.09 -24.42 -15.70
C GLU A 93 1.72 -24.22 -16.38
N ARG A 94 0.82 -25.19 -16.23
CA ARG A 94 -0.54 -25.12 -16.81
C ARG A 94 -1.38 -23.98 -16.25
N ALA A 95 -1.20 -23.63 -14.97
CA ALA A 95 -1.87 -22.49 -14.35
C ALA A 95 -1.37 -21.18 -14.96
N LEU A 96 -0.06 -21.03 -15.14
CA LEU A 96 0.52 -19.86 -15.79
C LEU A 96 0.13 -19.78 -17.28
N ASP A 97 0.03 -20.91 -17.99
CA ASP A 97 -0.50 -20.94 -19.37
C ASP A 97 -1.93 -20.40 -19.43
N ALA A 98 -2.79 -20.81 -18.49
CA ALA A 98 -4.17 -20.35 -18.43
C ALA A 98 -4.26 -18.85 -18.12
N LEU A 99 -3.37 -18.31 -17.30
CA LEU A 99 -3.37 -16.90 -16.90
C LEU A 99 -2.72 -15.98 -17.93
N LEU A 100 -1.68 -16.45 -18.62
CA LEU A 100 -0.79 -15.60 -19.40
C LEU A 100 -0.82 -15.90 -20.90
N GLY A 101 -1.28 -17.09 -21.31
CA GLY A 101 -1.19 -17.55 -22.69
C GLY A 101 0.25 -17.49 -23.21
N ASP A 102 0.41 -16.93 -24.41
CA ASP A 102 1.72 -16.77 -25.08
C ASP A 102 2.44 -15.46 -24.71
N ALA A 103 2.09 -14.85 -23.58
CA ALA A 103 2.69 -13.58 -23.17
C ALA A 103 4.20 -13.70 -22.90
N THR A 104 4.97 -12.78 -23.48
CA THR A 104 6.43 -12.68 -23.30
C THR A 104 6.83 -11.61 -22.28
N VAL A 105 5.90 -10.75 -21.89
CA VAL A 105 6.08 -9.69 -20.90
C VAL A 105 4.96 -9.78 -19.86
N LEU A 106 5.31 -9.63 -18.58
CA LEU A 106 4.38 -9.58 -17.47
C LEU A 106 4.68 -8.37 -16.59
N CYS A 107 3.65 -7.56 -16.32
CA CYS A 107 3.76 -6.42 -15.42
C CYS A 107 3.04 -6.69 -14.10
N PHE A 108 3.74 -6.59 -12.97
CA PHE A 108 3.14 -6.56 -11.64
C PHE A 108 3.12 -5.14 -11.09
N ASP A 109 1.92 -4.70 -10.72
CA ASP A 109 1.75 -3.48 -9.95
C ASP A 109 1.62 -3.82 -8.47
N GLU A 110 2.30 -3.04 -7.63
CA GLU A 110 2.24 -3.13 -6.16
C GLU A 110 2.58 -4.54 -5.62
N LEU A 111 3.72 -5.10 -6.04
CA LEU A 111 4.25 -6.32 -5.46
C LEU A 111 4.59 -6.10 -3.98
N HIS A 112 3.81 -6.70 -3.10
CA HIS A 112 4.08 -6.77 -1.66
C HIS A 112 3.83 -8.20 -1.18
N LEU A 113 4.48 -8.62 -0.10
CA LEU A 113 4.25 -9.95 0.46
C LEU A 113 4.13 -9.83 1.99
N HIS A 114 2.98 -10.27 2.53
CA HIS A 114 2.67 -10.16 3.95
C HIS A 114 2.32 -11.50 4.61
N ASP A 115 2.09 -12.56 3.83
CA ASP A 115 1.76 -13.90 4.35
C ASP A 115 2.83 -14.94 3.96
N ALA A 116 3.12 -15.83 4.90
CA ALA A 116 4.09 -16.91 4.78
C ALA A 116 3.70 -17.97 3.74
N GLY A 117 2.41 -18.30 3.62
CA GLY A 117 1.87 -19.26 2.66
C GLY A 117 2.05 -18.79 1.21
N ASP A 118 1.96 -17.48 1.00
CA ASP A 118 2.07 -16.84 -0.32
C ASP A 118 3.49 -16.90 -0.86
N ALA A 119 4.50 -16.85 0.02
CA ALA A 119 5.92 -16.81 -0.33
C ALA A 119 6.33 -18.02 -1.20
N THR A 120 5.90 -19.21 -0.81
CA THR A 120 6.33 -20.47 -1.45
C THR A 120 5.70 -20.64 -2.83
N LEU A 121 4.39 -20.40 -2.93
CA LEU A 121 3.67 -20.49 -4.21
C LEU A 121 4.22 -19.47 -5.21
N LEU A 122 4.43 -18.23 -4.74
CA LEU A 122 4.95 -17.17 -5.59
C LEU A 122 6.38 -17.41 -6.02
N SER A 123 7.25 -17.88 -5.11
CA SER A 123 8.64 -18.24 -5.44
C SER A 123 8.68 -19.26 -6.58
N ARG A 124 7.83 -20.30 -6.50
CA ARG A 124 7.71 -21.30 -7.55
C ARG A 124 7.20 -20.68 -8.86
N ALA A 125 6.16 -19.85 -8.80
CA ALA A 125 5.59 -19.20 -9.98
C ALA A 125 6.61 -18.30 -10.69
N LEU A 126 7.33 -17.45 -9.95
CA LEU A 126 8.36 -16.56 -10.47
C LEU A 126 9.46 -17.36 -11.17
N ARG A 127 9.97 -18.41 -10.54
CA ARG A 127 10.99 -19.29 -11.14
C ARG A 127 10.47 -19.95 -12.42
N THR A 128 9.21 -20.35 -12.48
CA THR A 128 8.60 -20.91 -13.70
C THR A 128 8.45 -19.85 -14.79
N LEU A 129 8.07 -18.61 -14.47
CA LEU A 129 8.02 -17.49 -15.42
C LEU A 129 9.39 -17.18 -16.02
N LEU A 130 10.42 -17.11 -15.18
CA LEU A 130 11.80 -16.85 -15.62
C LEU A 130 12.32 -17.95 -16.54
N ARG A 131 12.05 -19.24 -16.24
CA ARG A 131 12.43 -20.36 -17.12
C ARG A 131 11.72 -20.31 -18.48
N ARG A 132 10.54 -19.70 -18.56
CA ARG A 132 9.79 -19.51 -19.82
C ARG A 132 10.28 -18.32 -20.65
N GLY A 133 11.24 -17.55 -20.13
CA GLY A 133 11.71 -16.34 -20.79
C GLY A 133 10.70 -15.18 -20.72
N VAL A 134 9.74 -15.24 -19.79
CA VAL A 134 8.82 -14.11 -19.57
C VAL A 134 9.59 -12.98 -18.88
N VAL A 135 9.66 -11.84 -19.55
CA VAL A 135 10.28 -10.63 -19.01
C VAL A 135 9.33 -10.02 -17.98
N LEU A 136 9.84 -9.82 -16.78
CA LEU A 136 9.06 -9.31 -15.67
C LEU A 136 9.39 -7.84 -15.38
N VAL A 137 8.36 -7.01 -15.24
CA VAL A 137 8.49 -5.66 -14.68
C VAL A 137 7.58 -5.54 -13.47
N ALA A 138 8.12 -5.13 -12.32
CA ALA A 138 7.37 -5.04 -11.07
C ALA A 138 7.56 -3.68 -10.39
N THR A 139 6.52 -3.19 -9.73
CA THR A 139 6.59 -2.04 -8.81
C THR A 139 6.37 -2.50 -7.37
N SER A 140 7.02 -1.87 -6.39
CA SER A 140 6.79 -2.15 -4.96
C SER A 140 7.02 -0.93 -4.07
N ASN A 141 6.43 -0.92 -2.89
CA ASN A 141 6.74 0.06 -1.85
C ASN A 141 8.01 -0.29 -1.05
N TYR A 142 8.55 -1.49 -1.25
CA TYR A 142 9.69 -2.02 -0.51
C TYR A 142 10.76 -2.52 -1.47
N PRO A 143 12.05 -2.47 -1.09
CA PRO A 143 13.06 -3.24 -1.82
C PRO A 143 12.79 -4.75 -1.66
N PRO A 144 13.36 -5.62 -2.50
CA PRO A 144 13.13 -7.07 -2.41
C PRO A 144 13.38 -7.63 -1.00
N GLN A 145 14.41 -7.17 -0.31
CA GLN A 145 14.75 -7.62 1.06
C GLN A 145 13.71 -7.19 2.11
N GLY A 146 12.83 -6.23 1.78
CA GLY A 146 11.71 -5.80 2.62
C GLY A 146 10.42 -6.62 2.43
N LEU A 147 10.42 -7.62 1.53
CA LEU A 147 9.29 -8.52 1.36
C LEU A 147 9.22 -9.52 2.52
N LEU A 148 8.00 -9.76 3.02
CA LEU A 148 7.74 -10.59 4.21
C LEU A 148 8.60 -10.18 5.42
N PRO A 149 8.38 -8.98 5.99
CA PRO A 149 9.27 -8.45 7.03
C PRO A 149 9.15 -9.18 8.38
N ASP A 150 8.18 -10.07 8.56
CA ASP A 150 8.06 -10.87 9.79
C ASP A 150 9.28 -11.80 9.94
N PRO A 151 10.14 -11.61 10.96
CA PRO A 151 11.35 -12.40 11.15
C PRO A 151 11.10 -13.91 11.28
N LEU A 152 9.92 -14.32 11.76
CA LEU A 152 9.58 -15.74 11.93
C LEU A 152 9.36 -16.44 10.59
N PHE A 153 8.95 -15.69 9.56
CA PHE A 153 8.57 -16.22 8.27
C PHE A 153 9.45 -15.71 7.12
N HIS A 154 10.31 -14.73 7.36
CA HIS A 154 11.15 -14.10 6.35
C HIS A 154 11.98 -15.09 5.54
N GLU A 155 12.48 -16.17 6.18
CA GLU A 155 13.23 -17.22 5.48
C GLU A 155 12.44 -17.88 4.34
N LEU A 156 11.10 -17.90 4.41
CA LEU A 156 10.24 -18.42 3.34
C LEU A 156 10.25 -17.51 2.10
N ALA A 157 10.53 -16.21 2.26
CA ALA A 157 10.64 -15.26 1.17
C ALA A 157 12.05 -15.22 0.55
N VAL A 158 13.09 -15.70 1.25
CA VAL A 158 14.48 -15.68 0.73
C VAL A 158 14.60 -16.26 -0.68
N PRO A 159 14.03 -17.44 -1.01
CA PRO A 159 14.15 -17.99 -2.36
C PRO A 159 13.46 -17.14 -3.45
N LEU A 160 12.45 -16.35 -3.08
CA LEU A 160 11.80 -15.38 -3.96
C LEU A 160 12.69 -14.15 -4.15
N ILE A 161 13.23 -13.61 -3.05
CA ILE A 161 14.10 -12.42 -3.04
C ILE A 161 15.32 -12.67 -3.93
N GLU A 162 16.00 -13.80 -3.74
CA GLU A 162 17.14 -14.20 -4.56
C GLU A 162 16.79 -14.30 -6.04
N ALA A 163 15.60 -14.82 -6.36
CA ALA A 163 15.14 -14.95 -7.74
C ALA A 163 14.83 -13.59 -8.36
N LEU A 164 14.24 -12.65 -7.60
CA LEU A 164 14.01 -11.28 -8.04
C LEU A 164 15.34 -10.56 -8.30
N GLU A 165 16.27 -10.57 -7.34
CA GLU A 165 17.56 -9.88 -7.46
C GLU A 165 18.48 -10.48 -8.53
N GLY A 166 18.41 -11.81 -8.70
CA GLY A 166 19.19 -12.52 -9.72
C GLY A 166 18.70 -12.28 -11.14
N SER A 167 17.44 -11.90 -11.35
CA SER A 167 16.81 -11.81 -12.68
C SER A 167 16.32 -10.42 -13.07
N LEU A 168 16.13 -9.52 -12.11
CA LEU A 168 15.65 -8.16 -12.32
C LEU A 168 16.75 -7.16 -12.00
N ASP A 169 16.73 -6.02 -12.68
CA ASP A 169 17.46 -4.84 -12.22
C ASP A 169 16.60 -4.09 -11.22
N VAL A 170 17.13 -3.93 -10.01
CA VAL A 170 16.42 -3.33 -8.87
C VAL A 170 16.77 -1.85 -8.79
N LEU A 171 15.79 -0.97 -9.03
CA LEU A 171 15.97 0.48 -9.03
C LEU A 171 15.09 1.15 -7.99
N ALA A 172 15.71 2.03 -7.20
CA ALA A 172 15.00 2.92 -6.30
C ALA A 172 14.41 4.10 -7.09
N VAL A 173 13.14 4.39 -6.83
CA VAL A 173 12.40 5.56 -7.29
C VAL A 173 11.92 6.28 -6.03
N ASP A 174 12.86 6.85 -5.29
CA ASP A 174 12.69 7.48 -3.98
C ASP A 174 12.98 8.99 -4.00
N GLY A 175 12.94 9.59 -5.20
CA GLY A 175 13.13 11.02 -5.41
C GLY A 175 12.23 11.88 -4.50
N PRO A 176 12.66 13.12 -4.14
CA PRO A 176 12.02 13.91 -3.08
C PRO A 176 10.59 14.33 -3.42
N VAL A 177 10.21 14.30 -4.70
CA VAL A 177 8.91 14.78 -5.19
C VAL A 177 7.84 13.69 -5.10
N ASP A 178 6.69 14.03 -4.54
CA ASP A 178 5.47 13.23 -4.62
C ASP A 178 4.64 13.73 -5.81
N TYR A 179 4.36 12.87 -6.80
CA TYR A 179 3.71 13.25 -8.05
C TYR A 179 2.20 13.02 -8.05
N ARG A 180 1.62 12.43 -6.99
CA ARG A 180 0.17 12.57 -6.76
C ARG A 180 -0.22 14.04 -6.68
N THR A 181 0.76 14.89 -6.35
CA THR A 181 0.62 16.34 -6.24
C THR A 181 0.48 17.15 -7.51
N ARG A 182 0.62 16.52 -8.66
CA ARG A 182 0.70 17.24 -9.94
C ARG A 182 -0.28 16.76 -11.00
N ARG A 183 -1.09 15.72 -10.72
CA ARG A 183 -1.99 15.13 -11.73
C ARG A 183 -3.21 16.01 -12.02
N ASP A 184 -3.49 17.00 -11.18
CA ASP A 184 -4.48 18.05 -11.44
C ASP A 184 -3.80 19.41 -11.42
N GLY A 185 -4.02 20.22 -12.46
CA GLY A 185 -3.52 21.59 -12.59
C GLY A 185 -4.16 22.58 -11.61
N GLY A 186 -4.32 22.23 -10.34
CA GLY A 186 -4.90 23.07 -9.31
C GLY A 186 -4.35 22.71 -7.93
N ALA A 187 -3.45 23.55 -7.42
CA ALA A 187 -2.88 23.50 -6.07
C ALA A 187 -2.19 22.18 -5.66
N PRO A 188 -1.19 22.20 -4.75
CA PRO A 188 -0.70 20.96 -4.14
C PRO A 188 -1.87 20.21 -3.48
N PRO A 189 -1.95 18.86 -3.51
CA PRO A 189 -2.97 18.11 -2.81
C PRO A 189 -2.82 18.39 -1.34
N VAL A 190 -3.93 18.80 -0.79
CA VAL A 190 -4.18 18.84 0.62
C VAL A 190 -4.64 17.41 0.98
N GLY A 191 -3.73 16.44 1.08
CA GLY A 191 -4.11 15.04 1.36
C GLY A 191 -3.01 14.00 1.21
N GLY A 192 -3.28 12.78 1.71
CA GLY A 192 -2.36 11.63 1.73
C GLY A 192 -1.92 11.26 3.15
N TRP A 193 -1.38 10.06 3.35
CA TRP A 193 -0.98 9.56 4.68
C TRP A 193 -0.05 10.54 5.40
N ARG A 194 0.97 11.04 4.71
CA ARG A 194 1.98 11.96 5.27
C ARG A 194 1.45 13.35 5.59
N SER A 195 0.26 13.71 5.09
CA SER A 195 -0.45 14.95 5.46
C SER A 195 -1.35 14.76 6.69
N GLY A 196 -1.48 13.53 7.17
CA GLY A 196 -2.22 13.21 8.39
C GLY A 196 -1.54 13.74 9.64
N LEU A 197 -2.31 13.82 10.72
CA LEU A 197 -1.92 14.42 11.99
C LEU A 197 -1.98 13.38 13.11
N LEU A 198 -0.98 13.38 13.97
CA LEU A 198 -1.00 12.69 15.24
C LEU A 198 -1.03 13.72 16.37
N LEU A 199 -2.13 13.78 17.09
CA LEU A 199 -2.36 14.76 18.15
C LEU A 199 -2.35 14.07 19.51
N ASP A 200 -1.35 14.37 20.34
CA ASP A 200 -1.32 13.97 21.74
C ASP A 200 -2.10 15.00 22.58
N LEU A 201 -3.21 14.56 23.15
CA LEU A 201 -4.11 15.41 23.93
C LEU A 201 -3.57 15.72 25.33
N ALA A 202 -2.57 14.98 25.83
CA ALA A 202 -1.98 15.24 27.14
C ALA A 202 -0.92 16.36 27.12
N SER A 203 -0.27 16.58 25.98
CA SER A 203 0.76 17.62 25.79
C SER A 203 0.23 18.92 25.19
N ALA A 204 -1.05 18.98 24.83
CA ALA A 204 -1.70 20.17 24.30
C ALA A 204 -1.98 21.21 25.40
N ASP A 205 -0.95 21.89 25.91
CA ASP A 205 -1.03 22.99 26.90
C ASP A 205 -1.74 24.27 26.37
N GLY A 206 -2.30 24.23 25.16
CA GLY A 206 -2.92 25.38 24.51
C GLY A 206 -4.13 25.02 23.64
N GLY A 207 -5.19 24.47 24.24
CA GLY A 207 -6.58 24.72 23.79
C GLY A 207 -6.96 24.34 22.34
N GLY A 208 -6.32 23.33 21.74
CA GLY A 208 -6.66 22.83 20.41
C GLY A 208 -7.47 21.54 20.45
N ALA A 209 -8.61 21.51 21.15
CA ALA A 209 -9.53 20.37 21.03
C ALA A 209 -10.08 20.34 19.59
N LEU A 210 -9.93 19.23 18.87
CA LEU A 210 -10.68 19.01 17.64
C LEU A 210 -12.17 19.24 17.98
N GLY A 211 -12.81 20.16 17.26
CA GLY A 211 -14.24 20.43 17.46
C GLY A 211 -15.02 19.15 17.17
N ARG A 212 -15.43 18.45 18.23
CA ARG A 212 -16.15 17.18 18.12
C ARG A 212 -17.46 17.42 17.35
N PRO A 213 -17.85 16.55 16.41
CA PRO A 213 -19.10 16.68 15.70
C PRO A 213 -20.28 16.73 16.67
N ALA A 214 -21.30 17.53 16.33
CA ALA A 214 -22.53 17.55 17.10
C ALA A 214 -23.27 16.20 16.97
N PRO A 215 -24.08 15.79 17.97
CA PRO A 215 -24.75 14.48 17.95
C PRO A 215 -25.65 14.23 16.73
N ASP A 216 -26.17 15.28 16.10
CA ASP A 216 -27.00 15.24 14.89
C ASP A 216 -26.20 15.05 13.59
N GLU A 217 -24.86 15.16 13.64
CA GLU A 217 -23.95 14.83 12.53
C GLU A 217 -23.62 13.32 12.49
N ALA A 218 -24.01 12.55 13.51
CA ALA A 218 -23.74 11.12 13.59
C ALA A 218 -24.41 10.34 12.44
N ALA A 219 -23.70 9.34 11.92
CA ALA A 219 -24.15 8.57 10.78
C ALA A 219 -23.81 7.08 10.93
N ASP A 220 -24.69 6.22 10.47
CA ASP A 220 -24.42 4.79 10.33
C ASP A 220 -23.79 4.51 8.97
N VAL A 221 -22.50 4.19 8.96
CA VAL A 221 -21.76 3.93 7.73
C VAL A 221 -21.98 2.48 7.31
N ALA A 222 -22.52 2.30 6.10
CA ALA A 222 -22.78 0.98 5.54
C ALA A 222 -21.49 0.17 5.34
N LEU A 223 -21.52 -1.08 5.80
CA LEU A 223 -20.52 -2.13 5.60
C LEU A 223 -21.03 -3.18 4.60
N ARG A 224 -20.18 -4.15 4.25
CA ARG A 224 -20.62 -5.26 3.39
C ARG A 224 -21.63 -6.15 4.10
N GLY A 225 -22.59 -6.66 3.32
CA GLY A 225 -23.61 -7.59 3.81
C GLY A 225 -24.72 -6.93 4.63
N GLY A 226 -24.99 -5.63 4.42
CA GLY A 226 -26.11 -4.91 5.06
C GLY A 226 -25.88 -4.54 6.52
N ARG A 227 -24.65 -4.70 7.03
CA ARG A 227 -24.24 -4.26 8.38
C ARG A 227 -23.86 -2.78 8.35
N THR A 228 -23.81 -2.13 9.50
CA THR A 228 -23.37 -0.74 9.65
C THR A 228 -22.35 -0.61 10.78
N VAL A 229 -21.55 0.46 10.74
CA VAL A 229 -20.71 0.90 11.85
C VAL A 229 -21.04 2.36 12.19
N PRO A 230 -21.26 2.70 13.47
CA PRO A 230 -21.57 4.06 13.84
C PRO A 230 -20.34 4.96 13.69
N ALA A 231 -20.51 6.08 12.99
CA ALA A 231 -19.55 7.16 12.86
C ALA A 231 -20.05 8.39 13.62
N LEU A 232 -19.12 9.15 14.19
CA LEU A 232 -19.42 10.47 14.77
C LEU A 232 -19.81 11.46 13.68
N ARG A 233 -19.29 11.26 12.46
CA ARG A 233 -19.71 11.96 11.25
C ARG A 233 -19.29 11.18 10.02
N ALA A 234 -20.10 11.21 8.96
CA ALA A 234 -19.69 10.80 7.63
C ALA A 234 -20.29 11.77 6.60
N ALA A 235 -19.43 12.43 5.83
CA ALA A 235 -19.85 13.40 4.82
C ALA A 235 -18.86 13.36 3.64
N ASP A 236 -19.39 13.36 2.42
CA ASP A 236 -18.61 13.33 1.18
C ASP A 236 -17.53 12.22 1.18
N ASP A 237 -16.25 12.62 1.18
CA ASP A 237 -15.04 11.78 1.19
C ASP A 237 -14.42 11.65 2.59
N ALA A 238 -15.07 12.17 3.64
CA ALA A 238 -14.55 12.21 5.00
C ALA A 238 -15.39 11.40 5.99
N VAL A 239 -14.69 10.71 6.89
CA VAL A 239 -15.32 9.95 7.97
C VAL A 239 -14.61 10.17 9.30
N TRP A 240 -15.41 10.33 10.36
CA TRP A 240 -14.94 10.46 11.73
C TRP A 240 -15.49 9.32 12.58
N PHE A 241 -14.59 8.49 13.10
CA PHE A 241 -14.91 7.42 14.04
C PHE A 241 -14.41 7.71 15.45
N ASP A 242 -15.18 7.27 16.43
CA ASP A 242 -14.66 6.95 17.75
C ASP A 242 -13.88 5.63 17.67
N PHE A 243 -12.72 5.55 18.33
CA PHE A 243 -11.88 4.35 18.32
C PHE A 243 -12.63 3.10 18.76
N THR A 244 -13.40 3.18 19.85
CA THR A 244 -14.12 2.04 20.41
C THR A 244 -15.21 1.60 19.44
N ALA A 245 -15.99 2.53 18.91
CA ALA A 245 -17.02 2.24 17.90
C ALA A 245 -16.46 1.47 16.69
N LEU A 246 -15.31 1.88 16.16
CA LEU A 246 -14.71 1.26 14.97
C LEU A 246 -13.98 -0.05 15.29
N CYS A 247 -13.16 -0.07 16.34
CA CYS A 247 -12.24 -1.18 16.64
C CYS A 247 -12.87 -2.30 17.48
N THR A 248 -14.05 -2.10 18.07
CA THR A 248 -14.80 -3.17 18.78
C THR A 248 -15.98 -3.70 17.97
N ALA A 249 -16.52 -2.93 17.03
CA ALA A 249 -17.55 -3.40 16.11
C ALA A 249 -17.01 -4.55 15.24
N PRO A 250 -17.87 -5.48 14.76
CA PRO A 250 -17.48 -6.65 13.96
C PRO A 250 -17.12 -6.29 12.49
N VAL A 251 -16.29 -5.27 12.29
CA VAL A 251 -15.74 -4.84 11.01
C VAL A 251 -14.67 -5.83 10.54
N SER A 252 -14.79 -6.39 9.34
CA SER A 252 -13.78 -7.28 8.77
C SER A 252 -12.66 -6.51 8.06
N ALA A 253 -11.57 -7.19 7.70
CA ALA A 253 -10.52 -6.59 6.88
C ALA A 253 -11.05 -6.08 5.52
N LEU A 254 -11.95 -6.83 4.88
CA LEU A 254 -12.61 -6.42 3.64
C LEU A 254 -13.53 -5.20 3.82
N ASP A 255 -14.17 -5.09 4.98
CA ASP A 255 -14.95 -3.90 5.31
C ASP A 255 -14.04 -2.68 5.46
N MET A 256 -12.90 -2.80 6.15
CA MET A 256 -11.93 -1.70 6.27
C MET A 256 -11.38 -1.25 4.91
N LEU A 257 -11.03 -2.20 4.03
CA LEU A 257 -10.62 -1.89 2.66
C LEU A 257 -11.70 -1.12 1.90
N SER A 258 -12.96 -1.56 1.99
CA SER A 258 -14.07 -0.90 1.30
C SER A 258 -14.35 0.50 1.85
N LEU A 259 -14.19 0.69 3.15
CA LEU A 259 -14.30 2.01 3.77
C LEU A 259 -13.14 2.90 3.31
N ALA A 260 -11.91 2.38 3.25
CA ALA A 260 -10.74 3.12 2.78
C ALA A 260 -10.85 3.48 1.30
N GLU A 261 -11.47 2.65 0.46
CA GLU A 261 -11.80 3.00 -0.93
C GLU A 261 -12.82 4.14 -1.03
N ARG A 262 -13.74 4.25 -0.06
CA ARG A 262 -14.83 5.22 -0.06
C ARG A 262 -14.47 6.57 0.55
N PHE A 263 -13.60 6.60 1.56
CA PHE A 263 -13.24 7.82 2.29
C PHE A 263 -11.74 8.09 2.19
N ASP A 264 -11.40 9.28 1.70
CA ASP A 264 -10.03 9.76 1.55
C ASP A 264 -9.49 10.40 2.83
N ARG A 265 -10.39 10.92 3.68
CA ARG A 265 -10.05 11.62 4.93
C ARG A 265 -10.67 10.92 6.14
N TRP A 266 -9.81 10.56 7.09
CA TRP A 266 -10.17 9.83 8.28
C TRP A 266 -9.83 10.64 9.51
N THR A 267 -10.76 10.68 10.46
CA THR A 267 -10.51 11.14 11.82
C THR A 267 -10.86 10.02 12.78
N VAL A 268 -9.90 9.62 13.62
CA VAL A 268 -10.12 8.61 14.67
C VAL A 268 -9.77 9.24 15.99
N THR A 269 -10.77 9.40 16.86
CA THR A 269 -10.58 9.99 18.18
C THR A 269 -10.71 8.99 19.31
N ASP A 270 -10.30 9.43 20.50
CA ASP A 270 -10.52 8.71 21.76
C ASP A 270 -9.85 7.32 21.77
N VAL A 271 -8.63 7.23 21.22
CA VAL A 271 -7.85 5.98 21.18
C VAL A 271 -7.64 5.47 22.61
N VAL A 272 -8.20 4.29 22.88
CA VAL A 272 -8.07 3.64 24.19
C VAL A 272 -6.67 3.02 24.30
N PRO A 273 -5.93 3.24 25.41
CA PRO A 273 -4.63 2.62 25.61
C PRO A 273 -4.69 1.10 25.49
N PHE A 274 -3.75 0.50 24.77
CA PHE A 274 -3.71 -0.92 24.44
C PHE A 274 -3.74 -1.82 25.67
N ALA A 275 -3.16 -1.38 26.78
CA ALA A 275 -3.23 -2.08 28.07
C ALA A 275 -4.67 -2.40 28.52
N HIS A 276 -5.64 -1.58 28.12
CA HIS A 276 -7.07 -1.72 28.43
C HIS A 276 -7.90 -2.35 27.30
N CYS A 277 -7.29 -2.66 26.16
CA CYS A 277 -7.97 -3.27 25.02
C CYS A 277 -7.86 -4.79 25.02
N HIS A 278 -8.87 -5.46 24.46
CA HIS A 278 -8.78 -6.87 24.09
C HIS A 278 -7.83 -7.04 22.89
N VAL A 279 -7.14 -8.17 22.78
CA VAL A 279 -6.17 -8.44 21.69
C VAL A 279 -6.77 -8.24 20.29
N ASN A 280 -8.03 -8.65 20.09
CA ASN A 280 -8.75 -8.45 18.83
C ASN A 280 -8.97 -6.97 18.49
N THR A 281 -9.21 -6.11 19.49
CA THR A 281 -9.38 -4.67 19.30
C THR A 281 -8.05 -4.03 18.92
N GLN A 282 -6.97 -4.45 19.59
CA GLN A 282 -5.61 -4.02 19.25
C GLN A 282 -5.26 -4.41 17.81
N GLN A 283 -5.51 -5.66 17.42
CA GLN A 283 -5.26 -6.13 16.05
C GLN A 283 -6.07 -5.36 15.00
N ARG A 284 -7.35 -5.04 15.28
CA ARG A 284 -8.19 -4.26 14.37
C ARG A 284 -7.63 -2.86 14.16
N PHE A 285 -7.12 -2.22 15.21
CA PHE A 285 -6.45 -0.92 15.08
C PHE A 285 -5.17 -1.00 14.25
N VAL A 286 -4.33 -2.03 14.46
CA VAL A 286 -3.15 -2.27 13.62
C VAL A 286 -3.53 -2.42 12.16
N ASN A 287 -4.54 -3.26 11.88
CA ASN A 287 -5.03 -3.47 10.52
C ASN A 287 -5.62 -2.20 9.89
N LEU A 288 -6.31 -1.36 10.68
CA LEU A 288 -6.82 -0.07 10.21
C LEU A 288 -5.68 0.85 9.76
N VAL A 289 -4.66 1.01 10.61
CA VAL A 289 -3.48 1.82 10.31
C VAL A 289 -2.82 1.34 9.02
N ASP A 290 -2.67 0.03 8.87
CA ASP A 290 -2.07 -0.57 7.69
C ASP A 290 -2.88 -0.31 6.43
N VAL A 291 -4.20 -0.54 6.47
CA VAL A 291 -5.10 -0.27 5.35
C VAL A 291 -5.07 1.20 4.94
N LEU A 292 -5.15 2.12 5.90
CA LEU A 292 -5.13 3.56 5.62
C LEU A 292 -3.77 4.02 5.07
N HIS A 293 -2.67 3.47 5.58
CA HIS A 293 -1.33 3.75 5.06
C HIS A 293 -1.17 3.27 3.62
N ASP A 294 -1.55 2.02 3.34
CA ASP A 294 -1.37 1.40 2.02
C ASP A 294 -2.24 2.05 0.94
N HIS A 295 -3.41 2.57 1.33
CA HIS A 295 -4.30 3.34 0.44
C HIS A 295 -4.00 4.84 0.40
N ASP A 296 -2.94 5.28 1.09
CA ASP A 296 -2.53 6.69 1.20
C ASP A 296 -3.67 7.62 1.67
N ARG A 297 -4.38 7.22 2.72
CA ARG A 297 -5.49 7.99 3.29
C ARG A 297 -5.00 8.98 4.32
N THR A 298 -5.58 10.16 4.32
CA THR A 298 -5.27 11.20 5.30
C THR A 298 -5.85 10.79 6.65
N LEU A 299 -5.03 10.62 7.67
CA LEU A 299 -5.47 10.23 9.01
C LEU A 299 -5.19 11.34 10.02
N VAL A 300 -6.24 11.82 10.70
CA VAL A 300 -6.12 12.58 11.95
C VAL A 300 -6.40 11.61 13.10
N LEU A 301 -5.38 11.36 13.93
CA LEU A 301 -5.47 10.46 15.08
C LEU A 301 -5.23 11.26 16.36
N THR A 302 -6.14 11.15 17.33
CA THR A 302 -5.90 11.71 18.67
C THR A 302 -5.59 10.62 19.68
N THR A 303 -4.55 10.80 20.48
CA THR A 303 -4.18 9.90 21.57
C THR A 303 -4.29 10.60 22.92
N PRO A 304 -4.65 9.89 24.01
CA PRO A 304 -4.76 10.47 25.35
C PRO A 304 -3.39 10.72 26.02
N GLY A 305 -2.30 10.53 25.30
CA GLY A 305 -0.92 10.57 25.79
C GLY A 305 0.05 10.23 24.66
N PRO A 306 1.36 10.10 24.96
CA PRO A 306 2.38 9.73 24.00
C PRO A 306 2.05 8.40 23.31
N LEU A 307 2.24 8.35 21.99
CA LEU A 307 1.90 7.18 21.16
C LEU A 307 2.50 5.87 21.70
N ASP A 308 3.76 5.92 22.14
CA ASP A 308 4.49 4.74 22.61
C ASP A 308 3.91 4.18 23.91
N GLU A 309 3.34 5.04 24.77
CA GLU A 309 2.65 4.63 25.99
C GLU A 309 1.24 4.12 25.69
N VAL A 310 0.53 4.81 24.80
CA VAL A 310 -0.84 4.44 24.41
C VAL A 310 -0.87 3.09 23.69
N LEU A 311 0.13 2.78 22.87
CA LEU A 311 0.24 1.51 22.16
C LEU A 311 1.11 0.47 22.89
N ALA A 312 1.56 0.76 24.11
CA ALA A 312 2.33 -0.19 24.90
C ALA A 312 1.47 -1.41 25.28
N VAL A 313 2.03 -2.61 25.08
CA VAL A 313 1.43 -3.87 25.51
C VAL A 313 2.08 -4.31 26.83
N PRO A 314 1.30 -4.58 27.89
CA PRO A 314 1.84 -5.02 29.18
C PRO A 314 2.70 -6.27 29.06
N ALA A 315 3.77 -6.33 29.86
CA ALA A 315 4.64 -7.50 29.94
C ALA A 315 3.83 -8.78 30.23
N GLY A 316 4.11 -9.85 29.48
CA GLY A 316 3.41 -11.14 29.60
C GLY A 316 2.12 -11.26 28.78
N ARG A 317 1.71 -10.24 28.01
CA ARG A 317 0.67 -10.37 26.97
C ARG A 317 1.30 -10.40 25.57
N PRO A 318 0.81 -11.24 24.66
CA PRO A 318 1.26 -11.20 23.28
C PRO A 318 0.85 -9.86 22.65
N ALA A 319 1.82 -9.17 22.04
CA ALA A 319 1.51 -8.02 21.21
C ALA A 319 0.75 -8.47 19.96
N PRO A 320 -0.16 -7.63 19.43
CA PRO A 320 -0.78 -7.92 18.15
C PRO A 320 0.33 -7.99 17.07
N PRO A 321 0.26 -8.97 16.16
CA PRO A 321 1.08 -9.00 14.94
C PRO A 321 1.19 -7.62 14.29
N ASP A 322 2.37 -7.31 13.75
CA ASP A 322 2.66 -6.08 13.02
C ASP A 322 2.52 -4.75 13.80
N LEU A 323 2.38 -4.78 15.13
CA LEU A 323 2.29 -3.57 15.95
C LEU A 323 3.44 -2.61 15.70
N ALA A 324 4.68 -3.11 15.66
CA ALA A 324 5.86 -2.28 15.43
C ALA A 324 5.81 -1.57 14.06
N ARG A 325 5.25 -2.23 13.04
CA ARG A 325 5.04 -1.66 11.71
C ARG A 325 3.99 -0.55 11.76
N ALA A 326 2.84 -0.80 12.38
CA ALA A 326 1.80 0.22 12.55
C ALA A 326 2.31 1.44 13.33
N VAL A 327 3.08 1.24 14.41
CA VAL A 327 3.73 2.34 15.15
C VAL A 327 4.67 3.14 14.25
N SER A 328 5.51 2.47 13.46
CA SER A 328 6.40 3.13 12.49
C SER A 328 5.63 3.96 11.46
N ARG A 329 4.51 3.44 10.94
CA ARG A 329 3.60 4.16 10.03
C ARG A 329 3.00 5.40 10.68
N LEU A 330 2.49 5.28 11.90
CA LEU A 330 1.91 6.41 12.66
C LEU A 330 2.93 7.49 13.00
N ARG A 331 4.21 7.14 13.16
CA ARG A 331 5.30 8.12 13.34
C ARG A 331 5.60 8.95 12.10
N GLN A 332 5.06 8.59 10.94
CA GLN A 332 5.20 9.37 9.70
C GLN A 332 4.19 10.52 9.62
N LEU A 333 3.17 10.53 10.48
CA LEU A 333 2.18 11.61 10.56
C LEU A 333 2.81 12.87 11.18
N ASP A 334 2.33 14.03 10.75
CA ASP A 334 2.79 15.31 11.27
C ASP A 334 2.30 15.52 12.72
N ARG A 335 3.08 16.27 13.51
CA ARG A 335 2.87 16.51 14.95
C ARG A 335 2.95 18.01 15.23
N PRO A 336 1.91 18.78 14.89
CA PRO A 336 1.92 20.22 15.08
C PRO A 336 1.95 20.58 16.57
N GLU A 337 2.85 21.50 16.95
CA GLU A 337 2.96 22.01 18.33
C GLU A 337 1.81 22.97 18.72
N VAL A 338 1.09 23.55 17.74
CA VAL A 338 -0.04 24.46 17.97
C VAL A 338 -1.18 24.11 17.02
N VAL A 339 -2.31 23.66 17.58
CA VAL A 339 -3.51 23.28 16.81
C VAL A 339 -4.58 24.36 16.95
N SER A 340 -4.60 25.35 16.06
CA SER A 340 -5.77 26.24 15.92
C SER A 340 -6.70 25.67 14.84
N TRP A 341 -7.54 24.68 15.20
CA TRP A 341 -8.43 24.03 14.25
C TRP A 341 -9.88 24.54 14.42
N ARG A 342 -10.31 25.43 13.51
CA ARG A 342 -11.73 25.74 13.31
C ARG A 342 -12.24 24.81 12.21
N GLY A 343 -13.33 24.08 12.49
CA GLY A 343 -13.84 22.97 11.68
C GLY A 343 -14.36 23.29 10.27
N SER A 344 -13.80 24.27 9.57
CA SER A 344 -14.17 24.66 8.21
C SER A 344 -13.43 23.88 7.10
N HIS A 345 -12.44 23.05 7.43
CA HIS A 345 -11.66 22.30 6.44
C HIS A 345 -12.14 20.86 6.16
N LEU A 346 -13.20 20.40 6.83
CA LEU A 346 -13.88 19.13 6.50
C LEU A 346 -15.18 19.35 5.70
N ALA A 347 -15.48 20.59 5.31
CA ALA A 347 -16.73 20.96 4.65
C ALA A 347 -16.54 21.48 3.21
N ARG A 348 -15.45 21.11 2.53
CA ARG A 348 -15.30 21.30 1.09
C ARG A 348 -14.60 20.14 0.41
#